data_AF-A0A918VXX8-F1
#
_entry.id   AF-A0A918VXX8-F1
#
_cell.length_a   1.000
_cell.length_b   1.000
_cell.length_c   1.000
_cell.angle_alpha   90.00
_cell.angle_beta   90.00
_cell.angle_gamma   90.00
#
_symmetry.space_group_name_H-M   'P 1'
#
loop_
_entity.id
_entity.type
_entity.pdbx_description
1 polymer ?
#
loop_
_entity_poly.entity_id
_entity_poly.type
_entity_poly.pdbx_seq_one_letter_code
_entity_poly.pdbx_strand_id
1 'polypeptide(L)'
;MDWIFDESDPLMETVIGSFILFLVIIGITRIVGLRSFAKFTVFDFSFTIAVGSIIASTLTSSTSIVHGTVAIASLLFLTFIFSILQKKSPALSAVISNKPLMLMKGNKILENNLKHARIERSQLIAKLREANVSQLDQVLAVVLESTGDISVIHTAKEMREHEIDHVLLEEVRETP
;
A
#
# COMPACT_ATOMS: atom_id res chain seq x y z
N MET A 1 -2.21 7.73 -42.15
CA MET A 1 -2.65 6.66 -41.23
C MET A 1 -2.20 7.08 -39.84
N ASP A 2 -2.59 8.30 -39.47
CA ASP A 2 -1.81 9.10 -38.51
C ASP A 2 -2.16 8.70 -37.07
N TRP A 3 -3.20 7.87 -36.92
CA TRP A 3 -3.54 7.19 -35.67
C TRP A 3 -2.70 5.93 -35.39
N ILE A 4 -2.00 5.39 -36.41
CA ILE A 4 -1.13 4.20 -36.27
C ILE A 4 0.34 4.59 -36.28
N PHE A 5 0.77 5.45 -37.21
CA PHE A 5 2.18 5.76 -37.42
C PHE A 5 2.34 7.14 -38.07
N ASP A 6 3.21 7.97 -37.51
CA ASP A 6 3.73 9.18 -38.14
C ASP A 6 5.23 8.98 -38.45
N GLU A 7 5.68 9.35 -39.66
CA GLU A 7 7.10 9.23 -40.05
C GLU A 7 8.02 10.11 -39.19
N SER A 8 7.46 11.14 -38.54
CA SER A 8 8.19 12.02 -37.63
C SER A 8 8.33 11.48 -36.21
N ASP A 9 7.73 10.32 -35.90
CA ASP A 9 7.79 9.71 -34.57
C ASP A 9 9.22 9.23 -34.24
N PRO A 10 9.83 9.68 -33.12
CA PRO A 10 11.18 9.27 -32.72
C PRO A 10 11.18 7.88 -32.06
N LEU A 11 10.76 6.85 -32.80
CA LEU A 11 10.56 5.49 -32.27
C LEU A 11 11.84 4.89 -31.69
N MET A 12 12.98 5.07 -32.37
CA MET A 12 14.26 4.52 -31.93
C MET A 12 14.73 5.17 -30.62
N GLU A 13 14.60 6.50 -30.51
CA GLU A 13 14.94 7.24 -29.28
C GLU A 13 14.01 6.82 -28.14
N THR A 14 12.73 6.61 -28.42
CA THR A 14 11.74 6.16 -27.44
C THR A 14 12.09 4.77 -26.90
N VAL A 15 12.45 3.82 -27.77
CA VAL A 15 12.84 2.45 -27.35
C VAL A 15 14.11 2.48 -26.49
N ILE A 16 15.13 3.22 -26.92
CA ILE A 16 16.40 3.34 -26.17
C ILE A 16 16.17 4.04 -24.83
N GLY A 17 15.43 5.15 -24.83
CA GLY A 17 15.09 5.90 -23.62
C GLY A 17 14.29 5.07 -22.64
N SER A 18 13.32 4.30 -23.13
CA SER A 18 12.51 3.37 -22.31
C SER A 18 13.38 2.31 -21.65
N PHE A 19 14.32 1.73 -22.39
CA PHE A 19 15.26 0.75 -21.87
C PHE A 19 16.19 1.34 -20.80
N ILE A 20 16.72 2.54 -21.03
CA ILE A 20 17.56 3.25 -20.04
C ILE A 20 16.77 3.54 -18.77
N LEU A 21 15.56 4.12 -18.89
CA LEU A 21 14.71 4.42 -17.74
C LEU A 21 14.33 3.16 -16.97
N PHE A 22 14.04 2.06 -17.67
CA PHE A 22 13.76 0.77 -17.04
C PHE A 22 14.95 0.28 -16.18
N LEU A 23 16.18 0.35 -16.71
CA LEU A 23 17.39 0.00 -15.96
C LEU A 23 17.60 0.92 -14.75
N VAL A 24 17.37 2.22 -14.90
CA VAL A 24 17.44 3.21 -13.81
C VAL A 24 16.45 2.85 -12.70
N ILE A 25 15.20 2.56 -13.04
CA ILE A 25 14.16 2.20 -12.07
C ILE A 25 14.53 0.90 -11.34
N ILE A 26 14.99 -0.14 -12.05
CA ILE A 26 15.47 -1.37 -11.41
C ILE A 26 16.65 -1.08 -10.47
N GLY A 27 17.62 -0.30 -10.93
CA GLY A 27 18.80 0.06 -10.13
C GLY A 27 18.41 0.75 -8.83
N ILE A 28 17.56 1.78 -8.91
CA ILE A 28 17.16 2.56 -7.73
C ILE A 28 16.23 1.75 -6.82
N THR A 29 15.25 1.03 -7.36
CA THR A 29 14.34 0.19 -6.55
C THR A 29 15.09 -0.89 -5.78
N ARG A 30 16.16 -1.45 -6.36
CA ARG A 30 17.03 -2.41 -5.67
C ARG A 30 17.80 -1.79 -4.50
N ILE A 31 18.19 -0.52 -4.60
CA ILE A 31 18.86 0.22 -3.52
C ILE A 31 17.88 0.60 -2.41
N VAL A 32 16.67 1.04 -2.77
CA VAL A 32 15.62 1.45 -1.81
C VAL A 32 15.05 0.25 -1.05
N GLY A 33 15.09 -0.94 -1.64
CA GLY A 33 14.59 -2.18 -1.05
C GLY A 33 13.07 -2.33 -1.23
N LEU A 34 12.62 -3.58 -1.39
CA LEU A 34 11.20 -3.92 -1.50
C LEU A 34 10.53 -3.84 -0.13
N ARG A 35 9.72 -2.80 0.12
CA ARG A 35 8.62 -2.93 1.09
C ARG A 35 7.36 -3.32 0.32
N SER A 36 7.29 -4.61 0.02
CA SER A 36 6.11 -5.42 -0.30
C SER A 36 5.08 -4.84 -1.29
N PHE A 37 5.18 -5.28 -2.55
CA PHE A 37 4.18 -5.08 -3.61
C PHE A 37 2.80 -5.74 -3.33
N ALA A 38 2.61 -6.40 -2.18
CA ALA A 38 1.39 -7.18 -1.92
C ALA A 38 0.22 -6.35 -1.36
N LYS A 39 0.48 -5.25 -0.64
CA LYS A 39 -0.56 -4.35 -0.08
C LYS A 39 -0.05 -2.92 -0.05
N PHE A 40 -0.20 -2.20 -1.16
CA PHE A 40 0.21 -0.79 -1.25
C PHE A 40 -0.64 0.08 -0.31
N THR A 41 0.01 1.00 0.40
CA THR A 41 -0.70 2.10 1.04
C THR A 41 -1.17 3.10 -0.03
N VAL A 42 -2.11 3.99 0.32
CA VAL A 42 -2.56 5.08 -0.57
C VAL A 42 -1.39 5.97 -1.01
N PHE A 43 -0.38 6.12 -0.15
CA PHE A 43 0.83 6.87 -0.46
C PHE A 43 1.68 6.16 -1.53
N ASP A 44 1.88 4.85 -1.40
CA ASP A 44 2.65 4.06 -2.38
C ASP A 44 1.98 4.05 -3.76
N PHE A 45 0.64 4.01 -3.77
CA PHE A 45 -0.15 4.13 -4.99
C PHE A 45 0.04 5.49 -5.66
N SER A 46 -0.06 6.58 -4.89
CA SER A 46 0.14 7.95 -5.39
C SER A 46 1.55 8.16 -5.93
N PHE A 47 2.56 7.60 -5.25
CA PHE A 47 3.94 7.61 -5.70
C PHE A 47 4.12 6.87 -7.04
N THR A 48 3.51 5.69 -7.19
CA THR A 48 3.57 4.91 -8.43
C THR A 48 3.01 5.70 -9.62
N ILE A 49 1.89 6.40 -9.42
CA ILE A 49 1.30 7.29 -10.44
C ILE A 49 2.26 8.43 -10.80
N ALA A 50 2.86 9.08 -9.80
CA ALA A 50 3.80 10.18 -10.04
C ALA A 50 5.02 9.72 -10.85
N VAL A 51 5.60 8.57 -10.51
CA VAL A 51 6.72 7.98 -11.28
C VAL A 51 6.30 7.67 -12.71
N GLY A 52 5.14 7.04 -12.91
CA GLY A 52 4.62 6.76 -14.25
C GLY A 52 4.43 8.03 -15.09
N SER A 53 3.93 9.11 -14.49
CA SER A 53 3.77 10.41 -15.14
C SER A 53 5.11 11.03 -15.55
N ILE A 54 6.14 10.93 -14.71
CA ILE A 54 7.49 11.41 -15.02
C ILE A 54 8.09 10.61 -16.18
N ILE A 55 7.95 9.28 -16.18
CA ILE A 55 8.44 8.42 -17.27
C ILE A 55 7.76 8.80 -18.58
N ALA A 56 6.42 8.90 -18.58
CA ALA A 56 5.66 9.29 -19.77
C ALA A 56 6.13 10.64 -20.28
N SER A 57 6.21 11.66 -19.41
CA SER A 57 6.66 13.01 -19.78
C SER A 57 8.10 13.02 -20.31
N THR A 58 8.98 12.16 -19.79
CA THR A 58 10.38 12.04 -20.26
C THR A 58 10.47 11.42 -21.65
N LEU A 59 9.56 10.51 -21.99
CA LEU A 59 9.57 9.80 -23.27
C LEU A 59 8.79 10.54 -24.36
N THR A 60 7.72 11.27 -24.00
CA THR A 60 6.80 11.89 -24.96
C THR A 60 6.98 13.39 -25.12
N SER A 61 7.63 14.07 -24.17
CA SER A 61 7.89 15.51 -24.26
C SER A 61 9.34 15.78 -24.64
N SER A 62 9.67 17.03 -24.98
CA SER A 62 11.04 17.50 -25.22
C SER A 62 11.94 17.53 -23.96
N THR A 63 11.61 16.71 -22.96
CA THR A 63 12.35 16.57 -21.70
C THR A 63 13.51 15.60 -21.92
N SER A 64 14.72 15.97 -21.52
CA SER A 64 15.88 15.08 -21.67
C SER A 64 15.80 13.88 -20.72
N ILE A 65 16.33 12.73 -21.15
CA ILE A 65 16.44 11.51 -20.33
C ILE A 65 17.18 11.81 -19.01
N VAL A 66 18.19 12.69 -19.05
CA VAL A 66 18.92 13.12 -17.86
C VAL A 66 18.00 13.85 -16.87
N HIS A 67 17.18 14.79 -17.36
CA HIS A 67 16.22 15.50 -16.51
C HIS A 67 15.19 14.54 -15.90
N GLY A 68 14.63 13.64 -16.71
CA GLY A 68 13.72 12.59 -16.23
C GLY A 68 14.36 11.66 -15.19
N THR A 69 15.61 11.26 -15.41
CA THR A 69 16.38 10.44 -14.47
C THR A 69 16.59 11.17 -13.14
N VAL A 70 16.99 12.44 -13.18
CA VAL A 70 17.15 13.26 -11.96
C VAL A 70 15.82 13.45 -11.24
N ALA A 71 14.71 13.65 -11.97
CA ALA A 71 13.39 13.78 -11.37
C ALA A 71 12.95 12.48 -10.65
N ILE A 72 13.10 11.32 -11.30
CA ILE A 72 12.80 10.01 -10.72
C ILE A 72 13.70 9.75 -9.51
N ALA A 73 15.01 9.99 -9.63
CA ALA A 73 15.97 9.82 -8.54
C ALA A 73 15.65 10.74 -7.35
N SER A 74 15.26 11.98 -7.60
CA SER A 74 14.89 12.96 -6.57
C SER A 74 13.62 12.53 -5.84
N LEU A 75 12.61 12.06 -6.58
CA LEU A 75 11.37 11.57 -6.01
C LEU A 75 11.63 10.33 -5.13
N LEU A 76 12.44 9.39 -5.63
CA LEU A 76 12.86 8.20 -4.87
C LEU A 76 13.66 8.58 -3.62
N PHE A 77 14.58 9.53 -3.72
CA PHE A 77 15.35 10.03 -2.58
C PHE A 77 14.45 10.67 -1.51
N LEU A 78 13.45 11.46 -1.93
CA LEU A 78 12.45 12.01 -1.01
C LEU A 78 11.63 10.90 -0.34
N THR A 79 11.19 9.88 -1.08
CA THR A 79 10.48 8.74 -0.46
C THR A 79 11.34 8.00 0.55
N PHE A 80 12.63 7.84 0.28
CA PHE A 80 13.57 7.21 1.20
C PHE A 80 13.75 8.02 2.49
N ILE A 81 13.98 9.34 2.38
CA ILE A 81 14.04 10.24 3.53
C ILE A 81 12.75 10.14 4.34
N PHE A 82 11.60 10.19 3.66
CA PHE A 82 10.31 10.15 4.30
C PHE A 82 10.04 8.82 5.03
N SER A 83 10.49 7.70 4.47
CA SER A 83 10.44 6.38 5.11
C SER A 83 11.26 6.35 6.41
N ILE A 84 12.46 6.94 6.40
CA ILE A 84 13.30 7.06 7.61
C ILE A 84 12.61 7.96 8.65
N LEU A 85 12.05 9.09 8.23
CA LEU A 85 11.37 10.03 9.12
C LEU A 85 10.12 9.41 9.74
N GLN A 86 9.31 8.68 8.97
CA GLN A 86 8.17 7.93 9.49
C GLN A 86 8.60 6.93 10.56
N LYS A 87 9.68 6.18 10.33
CA LYS A 87 10.21 5.22 11.31
C LYS A 87 10.68 5.89 12.61
N LYS A 88 11.20 7.12 12.53
CA LYS A 88 11.70 7.86 13.71
C LYS A 88 10.63 8.67 14.44
N SER A 89 9.53 9.03 13.77
CA SER A 89 8.50 9.91 14.31
C SER A 89 7.12 9.25 14.28
N PRO A 90 6.61 8.78 15.44
CA PRO A 90 5.27 8.23 15.56
C PRO A 90 4.17 9.24 15.17
N ALA A 91 4.41 10.54 15.40
CA ALA A 91 3.49 11.60 15.00
C ALA A 91 3.39 11.71 13.47
N LEU A 92 4.52 11.65 12.77
CA LEU A 92 4.54 11.66 11.31
C LEU A 92 3.86 10.38 10.76
N SER A 93 4.19 9.22 11.33
CA SER A 93 3.55 7.96 10.99
C SER A 93 2.03 8.01 11.16
N ALA A 94 1.52 8.63 12.23
CA ALA A 94 0.08 8.73 12.50
C ALA A 94 -0.67 9.70 11.56
N VAL A 95 0.02 10.68 10.97
CA VAL A 95 -0.56 11.60 9.98
C VAL A 95 -0.66 10.96 8.60
N ILE A 96 0.29 10.10 8.25
CA ILE A 96 0.42 9.53 6.90
C ILE A 96 -0.24 8.16 6.80
N SER A 97 -0.05 7.34 7.82
CA SER A 97 -0.56 5.97 7.88
C SER A 97 -1.66 5.89 8.91
N ASN A 98 -2.80 5.34 8.50
CA ASN A 98 -3.85 5.01 9.46
C ASN A 98 -3.35 3.92 10.40
N LYS A 99 -3.58 4.09 11.71
CA LYS A 99 -3.35 2.99 12.65
C LYS A 99 -4.38 1.89 12.43
N PRO A 100 -4.02 0.61 12.60
CA PRO A 100 -4.99 -0.47 12.51
C PRO A 100 -6.16 -0.25 13.48
N LEU A 101 -7.38 -0.56 13.04
CA LEU A 101 -8.60 -0.35 13.81
C LEU A 101 -9.35 -1.68 13.95
N MET A 102 -9.66 -2.06 15.19
CA MET A 102 -10.44 -3.27 15.45
C MET A 102 -11.87 -3.09 14.94
N LEU A 103 -12.36 -4.01 14.12
CA LEU A 103 -13.73 -4.02 13.61
C LEU A 103 -14.62 -5.00 14.36
N MET A 104 -14.04 -6.07 14.92
CA MET A 104 -14.76 -7.12 15.64
C MET A 104 -13.82 -7.74 16.68
N LYS A 105 -14.36 -8.04 17.87
CA LYS A 105 -13.65 -8.71 18.98
C LYS A 105 -14.48 -9.89 19.44
N GLY A 106 -13.93 -11.10 19.31
CA GLY A 106 -14.69 -12.33 19.44
C GLY A 106 -15.85 -12.36 18.46
N ASN A 107 -17.04 -12.70 18.94
CA ASN A 107 -18.29 -12.63 18.20
C ASN A 107 -18.94 -11.22 18.15
N LYS A 108 -18.35 -10.21 18.80
CA LYS A 108 -18.93 -8.87 18.92
C LYS A 108 -18.39 -7.93 17.84
N ILE A 109 -19.29 -7.51 16.95
CA ILE A 109 -19.01 -6.47 15.95
C ILE A 109 -18.98 -5.09 16.63
N LEU A 110 -17.97 -4.29 16.33
CA LEU A 110 -17.79 -2.94 16.84
C LEU A 110 -18.41 -1.92 15.86
N GLU A 111 -19.72 -1.73 15.95
CA GLU A 111 -20.50 -0.89 15.00
C GLU A 111 -19.99 0.56 14.91
N ASN A 112 -19.52 1.13 16.02
CA ASN A 112 -18.94 2.49 16.01
C ASN A 112 -17.67 2.56 15.15
N ASN A 113 -16.86 1.50 15.16
CA ASN A 113 -15.60 1.43 14.42
C ASN A 113 -15.87 1.19 12.93
N LEU A 114 -16.84 0.34 12.60
CA LEU A 114 -17.35 0.19 11.23
C LEU A 114 -17.83 1.52 10.66
N LYS A 115 -18.64 2.27 11.42
CA LYS A 115 -19.14 3.58 11.00
C LYS A 115 -18.01 4.59 10.80
N HIS A 116 -17.04 4.65 11.72
CA HIS A 116 -15.88 5.53 11.59
C HIS A 116 -15.04 5.19 10.35
N ALA A 117 -14.78 3.91 10.13
CA ALA A 117 -14.03 3.41 8.98
C ALA A 117 -14.83 3.41 7.66
N ARG A 118 -16.12 3.78 7.69
CA ARG A 118 -17.03 3.73 6.54
C ARG A 118 -17.11 2.33 5.90
N ILE A 119 -17.02 1.30 6.72
CA ILE A 119 -17.16 -0.10 6.30
C ILE A 119 -18.58 -0.55 6.61
N GLU A 120 -19.28 -1.05 5.61
CA GLU A 120 -20.59 -1.66 5.83
C GLU A 120 -20.44 -3.03 6.49
N ARG A 121 -21.41 -3.40 7.33
CA ARG A 121 -21.46 -4.74 7.93
C ARG A 121 -21.41 -5.84 6.86
N SER A 122 -22.04 -5.63 5.70
CA SER A 122 -22.03 -6.53 4.55
C SER A 122 -20.60 -6.87 4.08
N GLN A 123 -19.70 -5.87 4.05
CA GLN A 123 -18.30 -6.00 3.66
C GLN A 123 -17.51 -6.78 4.72
N LEU A 124 -17.74 -6.49 6.01
CA LEU A 124 -17.15 -7.27 7.11
C LEU A 124 -17.52 -8.75 7.00
N ILE A 125 -18.80 -9.06 6.79
CA ILE A 125 -19.26 -10.45 6.64
C ILE A 125 -18.66 -11.10 5.38
N ALA A 126 -18.50 -10.37 4.29
CA ALA A 126 -17.82 -10.88 3.10
C ALA A 126 -16.37 -11.27 3.38
N LYS A 127 -15.64 -10.45 4.15
CA LYS A 127 -14.26 -10.74 4.57
C LYS A 127 -14.17 -11.94 5.51
N LEU A 128 -15.13 -12.11 6.42
CA LEU A 128 -15.23 -13.32 7.24
C LEU A 128 -15.40 -14.58 6.37
N ARG A 129 -16.24 -14.53 5.33
CA ARG A 129 -16.38 -15.64 4.38
C ARG A 129 -15.11 -15.91 3.58
N GLU A 130 -14.43 -14.85 3.12
CA GLU A 130 -13.14 -14.95 2.42
C GLU A 130 -12.09 -15.64 3.30
N ALA A 131 -12.13 -15.40 4.61
CA ALA A 131 -11.29 -16.05 5.62
C ALA A 131 -11.79 -17.46 6.04
N ASN A 132 -12.78 -18.04 5.37
CA ASN A 132 -13.37 -19.35 5.71
C ASN A 132 -14.00 -19.45 7.11
N VAL A 133 -14.47 -18.33 7.66
CA VAL A 133 -15.24 -18.32 8.92
C VAL A 133 -16.62 -18.90 8.66
N SER A 134 -16.94 -19.99 9.34
CA SER A 134 -18.26 -20.66 9.26
C SER A 134 -19.15 -20.36 10.47
N GLN A 135 -18.55 -19.99 11.60
CA GLN A 135 -19.22 -19.62 12.84
C GLN A 135 -18.50 -18.43 13.46
N LEU A 136 -19.21 -17.43 13.97
CA LEU A 136 -18.59 -16.22 14.53
C LEU A 136 -17.72 -16.52 15.76
N ASP A 137 -18.01 -17.60 16.47
CA ASP A 137 -17.25 -18.06 17.64
C ASP A 137 -15.84 -18.53 17.24
N GLN A 138 -15.59 -18.76 15.95
CA GLN A 138 -14.27 -19.08 15.41
C GLN A 138 -13.39 -17.82 15.24
N VAL A 139 -13.95 -16.63 15.44
CA VAL A 139 -13.25 -15.36 15.24
C VAL A 139 -12.80 -14.83 16.57
N LEU A 140 -11.51 -14.50 16.68
CA LEU A 140 -10.95 -13.82 17.82
C LEU A 140 -10.96 -12.30 17.61
N ALA A 141 -10.50 -11.85 16.45
CA ALA A 141 -10.42 -10.44 16.14
C ALA A 141 -10.52 -10.23 14.63
N VAL A 142 -11.08 -9.09 14.25
CA VAL A 142 -11.03 -8.60 12.87
C VAL A 142 -10.47 -7.19 12.92
N VAL A 143 -9.43 -6.93 12.13
CA VAL A 143 -8.70 -5.67 12.16
C VAL A 143 -8.69 -5.07 10.76
N LEU A 144 -9.03 -3.79 10.67
CA LEU A 144 -8.78 -2.97 9.49
C LEU A 144 -7.32 -2.52 9.54
N GLU A 145 -6.51 -3.00 8.61
CA GLU A 145 -5.10 -2.67 8.50
C GLU A 145 -4.88 -1.26 7.96
N SER A 146 -3.69 -0.70 8.17
CA SER A 146 -3.27 0.60 7.63
C SER A 146 -3.32 0.68 6.10
N THR A 147 -3.24 -0.47 5.44
CA THR A 147 -3.35 -0.65 3.98
C THR A 147 -4.80 -0.59 3.48
N GLY A 148 -5.78 -0.60 4.39
CA GLY A 148 -7.21 -0.67 4.07
C GLY A 148 -7.74 -2.09 3.87
N ASP A 149 -6.90 -3.11 3.95
CA ASP A 149 -7.35 -4.50 3.95
C ASP A 149 -7.88 -4.92 5.33
N ILE A 150 -8.68 -5.97 5.38
CA ILE A 150 -9.27 -6.50 6.60
C ILE A 150 -8.65 -7.86 6.89
N SER A 151 -7.96 -7.97 8.02
CA SER A 151 -7.39 -9.21 8.54
C SER A 151 -8.35 -9.88 9.51
N VAL A 152 -8.43 -11.21 9.46
CA VAL A 152 -9.25 -12.04 10.35
C VAL A 152 -8.33 -12.97 11.12
N ILE A 153 -8.40 -12.88 12.46
CA ILE A 153 -7.65 -13.75 13.36
C ILE A 153 -8.63 -14.79 13.91
N HIS A 154 -8.36 -16.06 13.64
CA HIS A 154 -9.17 -17.16 14.12
C HIS A 154 -8.81 -17.54 15.56
N THR A 155 -9.79 -18.01 16.30
CA THR A 155 -9.53 -18.76 17.54
C THR A 155 -9.03 -20.17 17.16
N ALA A 156 -8.02 -20.68 17.86
CA ALA A 156 -7.66 -22.09 17.70
C ALA A 156 -8.61 -22.94 18.54
N LYS A 157 -9.10 -24.07 17.99
CA LYS A 157 -10.06 -24.98 18.62
C LYS A 157 -9.64 -25.53 20.00
N GLU A 158 -8.36 -25.45 20.36
CA GLU A 158 -7.79 -25.92 21.63
C GLU A 158 -7.17 -24.80 22.49
N MET A 159 -7.17 -23.55 22.01
CA MET A 159 -6.64 -22.42 22.78
C MET A 159 -7.65 -21.98 23.83
N ARG A 160 -7.26 -22.05 25.10
CA ARG A 160 -7.91 -21.29 26.17
C ARG A 160 -7.75 -19.79 25.83
N GLU A 161 -8.67 -18.95 26.28
CA GLU A 161 -8.77 -17.48 26.06
C GLU A 161 -7.48 -16.63 26.25
N HIS A 162 -6.32 -17.24 26.57
CA HIS A 162 -5.08 -16.59 26.98
C HIS A 162 -3.85 -16.84 26.08
N GLU A 163 -3.96 -17.46 24.90
CA GLU A 163 -2.78 -17.77 24.04
C GLU A 163 -2.78 -17.06 22.68
N ILE A 164 -3.08 -15.77 22.64
CA ILE A 164 -2.63 -14.93 21.53
C ILE A 164 -1.52 -14.06 22.07
N ASP A 165 -0.36 -14.13 21.44
CA ASP A 165 0.73 -13.22 21.78
C ASP A 165 0.20 -11.80 21.63
N HIS A 166 0.19 -11.04 22.73
CA HIS A 166 -0.30 -9.66 22.78
C HIS A 166 0.33 -8.78 21.68
N VAL A 167 1.52 -9.18 21.22
CA VAL A 167 2.24 -8.60 20.07
C VAL A 167 1.40 -8.53 18.78
N LEU A 168 0.46 -9.45 18.57
CA LEU A 168 -0.39 -9.48 17.36
C LEU A 168 -1.51 -8.42 17.39
N LEU A 169 -1.82 -7.88 18.56
CA LEU A 169 -2.78 -6.79 18.73
C LEU A 169 -2.11 -5.49 19.20
N GLU A 170 -0.76 -5.44 19.20
CA GLU A 170 -0.03 -4.21 19.47
C GLU A 170 -0.41 -3.14 18.44
N GLU A 171 -0.57 -1.90 18.92
CA GLU A 171 -0.95 -0.73 18.13
C GLU A 171 -2.35 -0.76 17.47
N VAL A 172 -3.11 -1.86 17.60
CA VAL A 172 -4.50 -1.95 17.14
C VAL A 172 -5.39 -1.12 18.05
N ARG A 173 -6.08 -0.14 17.47
CA ARG A 173 -7.01 0.71 18.20
C ARG A 173 -8.34 -0.01 18.41
N GLU A 174 -8.85 -0.03 19.64
CA GLU A 174 -10.21 -0.53 19.93
C GLU A 174 -11.29 0.52 19.72
N THR A 175 -10.92 1.80 19.61
CA THR A 175 -11.85 2.92 19.43
C THR A 175 -11.41 3.85 18.29
N PRO A 176 -12.35 4.58 17.67
CA PRO A 176 -12.11 5.58 16.63
C PRO A 176 -11.12 6.67 17.02
#